data_AF-V9HLQ1-F1
#
_entry.id   AF-V9HLQ1-F1
#
_cell.length_a   1.000
_cell.length_b   1.000
_cell.length_c   1.000
_cell.angle_alpha   90.00
_cell.angle_beta   90.00
_cell.angle_gamma   90.00
#
_symmetry.space_group_name_H-M   'P 1'
#
loop_
_entity.id
_entity.type
_entity.pdbx_description
1 polymer ?
#
loop_
_entity_poly.entity_id
_entity_poly.type
_entity_poly.pdbx_seq_one_letter_code
_entity_poly.pdbx_strand_id
1 'polypeptide(L)'
;MKAEHLAHWQPDATTEQLNEFIQQNSTLLTLLEEAWAKFAATLPEKTPVSQSNYGENVDWDTLEHFPISHEEMIEFLNHFEKERHHNDRPFGDNIHVNEYNWTIQSDDDSDQN
;
A
#
# COMPACT_ATOMS: atom_id res chain seq x y z
N MET A 1 -29.79 1.71 1.22
CA MET A 1 -28.86 1.65 0.06
C MET A 1 -29.45 2.48 -1.07
N LYS A 2 -28.69 3.37 -1.72
CA LYS A 2 -29.17 4.18 -2.86
C LYS A 2 -28.68 3.59 -4.19
N ALA A 3 -29.46 3.76 -5.26
CA ALA A 3 -29.11 3.29 -6.62
C ALA A 3 -27.76 3.85 -7.10
N GLU A 4 -27.40 5.07 -6.70
CA GLU A 4 -26.11 5.69 -6.99
C GLU A 4 -24.91 4.89 -6.47
N HIS A 5 -25.04 4.24 -5.31
CA HIS A 5 -23.98 3.38 -4.76
C HIS A 5 -23.83 2.08 -5.54
N LEU A 6 -24.94 1.52 -6.05
CA LEU A 6 -24.92 0.31 -6.87
C LEU A 6 -24.46 0.58 -8.30
N ALA A 7 -24.66 1.80 -8.81
CA ALA A 7 -24.14 2.22 -10.11
C ALA A 7 -22.60 2.18 -10.16
N HIS A 8 -21.92 2.36 -9.02
CA HIS A 8 -20.46 2.17 -8.94
C HIS A 8 -20.04 0.70 -8.99
N TRP A 9 -20.92 -0.22 -8.57
CA TRP A 9 -20.65 -1.66 -8.61
C TRP A 9 -21.03 -2.28 -9.95
N GLN A 10 -22.02 -1.72 -10.64
CA GLN A 10 -22.42 -2.15 -11.97
C GLN A 10 -22.80 -0.94 -12.85
N PRO A 11 -21.82 -0.34 -13.55
CA PRO A 11 -22.02 0.88 -14.32
C PRO A 11 -22.92 0.71 -15.55
N ASP A 12 -23.08 -0.52 -16.05
CA ASP A 12 -23.89 -0.83 -17.24
C ASP A 12 -25.39 -1.00 -16.94
N ALA A 13 -25.79 -1.03 -15.67
CA ALA A 13 -27.18 -1.24 -15.28
C ALA A 13 -27.99 0.07 -15.32
N THR A 14 -29.23 0.02 -15.83
CA THR A 14 -30.11 1.18 -15.81
C THR A 14 -30.61 1.48 -14.41
N THR A 15 -30.97 2.75 -14.14
CA THR A 15 -31.50 3.18 -12.84
C THR A 15 -32.76 2.41 -12.43
N GLU A 16 -33.58 1.98 -13.38
CA GLU A 16 -34.78 1.18 -13.11
C GLU A 16 -34.44 -0.24 -12.66
N GLN A 17 -33.48 -0.91 -13.32
CA GLN A 17 -33.00 -2.24 -12.93
C GLN A 17 -32.33 -2.21 -11.56
N LEU A 18 -31.57 -1.16 -11.25
CA LEU A 18 -30.95 -0.97 -9.94
C LEU A 18 -32.00 -0.76 -8.84
N ASN A 19 -33.06 0.00 -9.11
CA ASN A 19 -34.16 0.19 -8.16
C ASN A 19 -34.96 -1.08 -7.94
N GLU A 20 -35.23 -1.85 -8.98
CA GLU A 20 -35.92 -3.14 -8.88
C GLU A 20 -35.08 -4.14 -8.06
N PHE A 21 -33.77 -4.19 -8.31
CA PHE A 21 -32.85 -5.00 -7.52
C PHE A 21 -32.83 -4.59 -6.04
N ILE A 22 -32.85 -3.28 -5.74
CA ILE A 22 -32.94 -2.77 -4.37
C ILE A 22 -34.24 -3.20 -3.70
N GLN A 23 -35.36 -3.15 -4.40
CA GLN A 23 -36.65 -3.57 -3.85
C GLN A 23 -36.66 -5.07 -3.56
N GLN A 24 -36.19 -5.90 -4.50
CA GLN A 24 -36.16 -7.35 -4.37
C GLN A 24 -35.22 -7.82 -3.25
N ASN A 25 -34.12 -7.10 -3.01
CA ASN A 25 -33.08 -7.48 -2.05
C ASN A 25 -32.98 -6.53 -0.86
N SER A 26 -34.06 -5.80 -0.55
CA SER A 26 -34.08 -4.73 0.45
C SER A 26 -33.51 -5.17 1.81
N THR A 27 -33.92 -6.33 2.33
CA THR A 27 -33.45 -6.86 3.62
C THR A 27 -31.95 -7.17 3.65
N LEU A 28 -31.40 -7.68 2.55
CA LEU A 28 -29.97 -7.98 2.45
C LEU A 28 -29.14 -6.70 2.38
N LEU A 29 -29.63 -5.72 1.63
CA LEU A 29 -28.97 -4.43 1.49
C LEU A 29 -29.00 -3.63 2.81
N THR A 30 -30.08 -3.71 3.58
CA THR A 30 -30.13 -3.10 4.93
C THR A 30 -29.14 -3.76 5.88
N LEU A 31 -29.03 -5.09 5.85
CA LEU A 31 -28.08 -5.81 6.70
C LEU A 31 -26.62 -5.49 6.30
N LEU A 32 -26.36 -5.35 5.01
CA LEU A 32 -25.05 -4.93 4.50
C LEU A 32 -24.71 -3.51 4.96
N GLU A 33 -25.64 -2.57 4.92
CA GLU A 33 -25.43 -1.21 5.45
C GLU A 33 -25.16 -1.20 6.95
N GLU A 34 -25.92 -1.97 7.73
CA GLU A 34 -25.70 -2.09 9.18
C GLU A 34 -24.33 -2.72 9.50
N ALA A 35 -23.95 -3.78 8.80
CA ALA A 35 -22.66 -4.43 8.96
C ALA A 35 -21.51 -3.49 8.57
N TRP A 36 -21.67 -2.77 7.46
CA TRP A 36 -20.70 -1.79 6.99
C TRP A 36 -20.55 -0.62 7.97
N ALA A 37 -21.65 -0.11 8.52
CA ALA A 37 -21.61 0.94 9.54
C ALA A 37 -20.90 0.48 10.82
N LYS A 38 -21.15 -0.75 11.28
CA LYS A 38 -20.44 -1.35 12.43
C LYS A 38 -18.95 -1.50 12.14
N PHE A 39 -18.57 -1.96 10.96
CA PHE A 39 -17.17 -2.05 10.55
C PHE A 39 -16.50 -0.68 10.46
N ALA A 40 -17.15 0.31 9.85
CA ALA A 40 -16.64 1.66 9.74
C ALA A 40 -16.41 2.31 11.11
N ALA A 41 -17.28 2.03 12.09
CA ALA A 41 -17.11 2.49 13.47
C ALA A 41 -15.93 1.82 14.22
N THR A 42 -15.47 0.65 13.75
CA THR A 42 -14.28 -0.02 14.31
C THR A 42 -12.98 0.39 13.65
N LEU A 43 -13.04 1.09 12.51
CA LEU A 43 -11.85 1.65 11.90
C LEU A 43 -11.36 2.83 12.76
N PRO A 44 -10.09 2.87 13.15
CA PRO A 44 -9.54 4.05 13.80
C PRO A 44 -9.74 5.23 12.86
N GLU A 45 -10.18 6.37 13.42
CA GLU A 45 -10.30 7.62 12.69
C GLU A 45 -8.98 7.84 11.97
N LYS A 46 -9.02 7.81 10.62
CA LYS A 46 -7.83 7.92 9.78
C LYS A 46 -7.29 9.32 10.03
N THR A 47 -6.39 9.43 11.00
CA THR A 47 -5.62 10.65 11.24
C THR A 47 -5.01 10.96 9.89
N PRO A 48 -5.20 12.18 9.35
CA PRO A 48 -4.58 12.53 8.09
C PRO A 48 -3.08 12.39 8.30
N VAL A 49 -2.54 11.25 7.85
CA VAL A 49 -1.11 11.03 7.79
C VAL A 49 -0.68 12.07 6.78
N SER A 50 -0.03 13.12 7.27
CA SER A 50 0.51 14.16 6.41
C SER A 50 1.35 13.42 5.36
N GLN A 51 0.88 13.42 4.12
CA GLN A 51 1.61 12.82 3.00
C GLN A 51 2.75 13.79 2.69
N SER A 52 3.75 13.83 3.58
CA SER A 52 5.03 14.40 3.24
C SER A 52 5.60 13.51 2.16
N ASN A 53 5.71 14.03 0.93
CA ASN A 53 6.40 13.27 -0.11
C ASN A 53 7.86 13.17 0.31
N TYR A 54 8.46 11.98 0.19
CA TYR A 54 9.88 11.81 0.48
C TYR A 54 10.67 12.76 -0.42
N GLY A 55 11.40 13.70 0.19
CA GLY A 55 12.20 14.68 -0.54
C GLY A 55 11.46 15.95 -1.00
N GLU A 56 10.27 16.27 -0.49
CA GLU A 56 9.49 17.46 -0.91
C GLU A 56 10.24 18.80 -0.77
N ASN A 57 11.25 18.86 0.11
CA ASN A 57 12.09 20.04 0.32
C ASN A 57 13.58 19.79 0.00
N VAL A 58 13.90 18.69 -0.70
CA VAL A 58 15.27 18.35 -1.06
C VAL A 58 15.53 18.89 -2.46
N ASP A 59 16.46 19.83 -2.56
CA ASP A 59 16.97 20.30 -3.84
C ASP A 59 18.05 19.34 -4.33
N TRP A 60 17.72 18.57 -5.37
CA TRP A 60 18.58 17.55 -5.96
C TRP A 60 19.92 18.11 -6.47
N ASP A 61 19.95 19.39 -6.85
CA ASP A 61 21.17 20.05 -7.36
C ASP A 61 22.17 20.38 -6.23
N THR A 62 21.74 20.30 -4.97
CA THR A 62 22.58 20.52 -3.78
C THR A 62 22.91 19.24 -3.02
N LEU A 63 22.51 18.08 -3.55
CA LEU A 63 22.69 16.80 -2.90
C LEU A 63 24.16 16.36 -2.96
N GLU A 64 24.88 16.51 -1.86
CA GLU A 64 26.26 16.03 -1.73
C GLU A 64 26.26 14.61 -1.13
N HIS A 65 26.99 13.70 -1.78
CA HIS A 65 27.20 12.35 -1.27
C HIS A 65 28.46 12.31 -0.41
N PHE A 66 28.28 12.08 0.89
CA PHE A 66 29.38 11.83 1.81
C PHE A 66 29.55 10.33 2.06
N PRO A 67 30.80 9.83 2.14
CA PRO A 67 31.03 8.47 2.59
C PRO A 67 30.58 8.34 4.05
N ILE A 68 29.81 7.29 4.33
CA ILE A 68 29.35 6.99 5.69
C ILE A 68 30.58 6.76 6.59
N SER A 69 30.68 7.54 7.66
CA SER A 69 31.75 7.40 8.65
C SER A 69 31.55 6.15 9.52
N HIS A 70 32.62 5.71 10.18
CA HIS A 70 32.55 4.55 11.08
C HIS A 70 31.57 4.78 12.24
N GLU A 71 31.49 6.02 12.74
CA GLU A 71 30.60 6.40 13.83
C GLU A 71 29.13 6.36 13.39
N GLU A 72 28.81 6.91 12.20
CA GLU A 72 27.45 6.84 11.62
C GLU A 72 27.02 5.40 11.35
N MET A 73 27.94 4.53 10.91
CA MET A 73 27.65 3.11 10.72
C MET A 73 27.27 2.42 12.04
N ILE A 74 27.98 2.72 13.12
CA ILE A 74 27.69 2.17 14.45
C ILE A 74 26.34 2.68 14.97
N GLU A 75 26.04 3.97 14.81
CA GLU A 75 24.73 4.53 15.18
C GLU A 75 23.58 3.91 14.40
N PHE A 76 23.75 3.73 13.08
CA PHE A 76 22.79 3.06 12.23
C PHE A 76 22.52 1.61 12.69
N LEU A 77 23.57 0.85 12.99
CA LEU A 77 23.46 -0.52 13.49
C LEU A 77 22.75 -0.58 14.85
N ASN A 78 23.11 0.31 15.77
CA ASN A 78 22.46 0.39 17.09
C ASN A 78 20.97 0.74 16.98
N HIS A 79 20.59 1.62 16.05
CA HIS A 79 19.19 1.94 15.79
C HIS A 79 18.43 0.71 15.27
N PHE A 80 18.99 0.00 14.29
CA PHE A 80 18.38 -1.19 13.69
C PHE A 80 18.31 -2.38 14.66
N GLU A 81 19.33 -2.60 15.48
CA GLU A 81 19.34 -3.66 16.49
C GLU A 81 18.32 -3.42 17.61
N LYS A 82 18.13 -2.16 18.01
CA LYS A 82 17.12 -1.79 19.01
C LYS A 82 15.70 -2.06 18.53
N GLU A 83 15.43 -1.89 17.23
CA GLU A 83 14.14 -2.22 16.61
C GLU A 83 13.95 -3.72 16.34
N ARG A 84 15.04 -4.50 16.22
CA ARG A 84 14.98 -5.96 16.00
C ARG A 84 14.35 -6.75 17.14
N HIS A 85 14.49 -6.30 18.39
CA HIS A 85 13.96 -7.01 19.56
C HIS A 85 12.44 -7.26 19.52
N HIS A 86 11.70 -6.58 18.64
CA HIS A 86 10.26 -6.78 18.48
C HIS A 86 9.83 -7.41 17.14
N ASN A 87 10.75 -7.66 16.18
CA ASN A 87 10.36 -7.97 14.80
C ASN A 87 11.27 -8.95 14.06
N ASP A 88 11.95 -9.87 14.76
CA ASP A 88 12.86 -10.86 14.16
C ASP A 88 12.19 -11.88 13.20
N ARG A 89 10.89 -11.79 12.93
CA ARG A 89 10.18 -12.63 11.96
C ARG A 89 9.10 -11.82 11.23
N PRO A 90 9.46 -10.89 10.32
CA PRO A 90 8.47 -10.16 9.53
C PRO A 90 7.64 -11.11 8.64
N PHE A 91 8.20 -12.28 8.33
CA PHE A 91 7.49 -13.41 7.78
C PHE A 91 7.98 -14.62 8.58
N GLY A 92 7.09 -15.43 9.15
CA GLY A 92 7.45 -16.55 10.02
C GLY A 92 8.33 -17.63 9.37
N ASP A 93 8.43 -18.81 9.99
CA ASP A 93 9.32 -19.93 9.59
C ASP A 93 9.04 -20.54 8.18
N ASN A 94 8.18 -19.93 7.36
CA ASN A 94 7.66 -20.49 6.11
C ASN A 94 8.13 -19.77 4.83
N ILE A 95 9.11 -18.86 4.88
CA ILE A 95 9.67 -18.31 3.64
C ILE A 95 10.69 -19.28 3.07
N HIS A 96 10.44 -19.75 1.85
CA HIS A 96 11.47 -20.34 1.01
C HIS A 96 12.00 -19.23 0.10
N VAL A 97 13.20 -18.72 0.41
CA VAL A 97 13.91 -17.79 -0.49
C VAL A 97 14.43 -18.61 -1.65
N ASN A 98 13.75 -18.52 -2.80
CA ASN A 98 14.32 -19.02 -4.05
C ASN A 98 15.38 -18.04 -4.52
N GLU A 99 16.65 -18.44 -4.43
CA GLU A 99 17.75 -17.71 -5.04
C GLU A 99 17.60 -17.78 -6.57
N TYR A 100 16.96 -16.78 -7.15
CA TYR A 100 16.96 -16.58 -8.60
C TYR A 100 18.22 -15.81 -8.97
N ASN A 101 19.12 -16.47 -9.69
CA ASN A 101 20.27 -15.84 -10.34
C ASN A 101 19.78 -15.01 -11.52
N TRP A 102 19.40 -13.76 -11.27
CA TRP A 102 19.20 -12.80 -12.35
C TRP A 102 20.56 -12.33 -12.85
N THR A 103 20.77 -12.44 -14.15
CA THR A 103 21.88 -11.78 -14.85
C THR A 103 21.30 -10.55 -15.51
N ILE A 104 21.83 -9.37 -15.22
CA ILE A 104 21.48 -8.16 -15.97
C ILE A 104 22.09 -8.34 -17.36
N GLN A 105 21.23 -8.50 -18.36
CA GLN A 105 21.63 -8.30 -19.74
C GLN A 105 21.91 -6.80 -19.89
N SER A 106 23.18 -6.44 -20.00
CA SER A 106 23.56 -5.18 -20.61
C SER A 106 23.22 -5.31 -22.09
N ASP A 107 22.18 -4.62 -22.54
CA ASP A 107 22.03 -4.28 -23.96
C ASP A 107 23.18 -3.33 -24.29
N ASP A 108 24.33 -3.92 -24.64
CA ASP A 108 25.39 -3.21 -25.33
C ASP A 108 24.97 -3.17 -26.80
N ASP A 109 24.42 -2.02 -27.17
CA ASP A 109 23.99 -1.68 -28.51
C ASP A 109 25.08 -2.08 -29.52
N SER A 110 24.69 -2.99 -30.40
CA SER A 110 25.43 -3.35 -31.59
C SER A 110 25.56 -2.14 -32.51
N ASP A 111 26.67 -1.41 -32.34
CA ASP A 111 27.18 -0.46 -33.31
C ASP A 111 28.70 -0.64 -33.48
N GLN A 112 29.12 -1.67 -34.24
CA GLN A 112 30.40 -1.64 -34.96
C GLN A 112 30.31 -2.38 -36.31
N ASN A 113 30.19 -1.54 -37.35
CA ASN A 113 30.83 -1.60 -38.68
C ASN A 113 30.40 -2.67 -39.70
#